data_AF-A0A8V1A7U7-F1
#
_entry.id   AF-A0A8V1A7U7-F1
#
_cell.length_a   1.000
_cell.length_b   1.000
_cell.length_c   1.000
_cell.angle_alpha   90.00
_cell.angle_beta   90.00
_cell.angle_gamma   90.00
#
_symmetry.space_group_name_H-M   'P 1'
#
loop_
_entity.id
_entity.type
_entity.pdbx_description
1 polymer ?
#
loop_
_entity_poly.entity_id
_entity_poly.type
_entity_poly.pdbx_seq_one_letter_code
_entity_poly.pdbx_strand_id
1 'polypeptide(L)'
;MCAAVERQRAARSRVDNQPLPGAGLKASNTPEAAPPRRHNKQQCPNQPPVSFPLCAGRGESGFGPCAQAQCEAPLSRGLGVGACAVVVRIMAGPGLVAGDVVVDALPYFDQGYEAPGVREAAAALVEEETRRYRPTKNYLSYLPAHDCSAFETEIMRNEFERLAARQPLELLSMKRYELPAPSSGQKNDITAWQECVNNSMAQLEHQAVRIENLELMSQHGCNAWKVYNEHLVHMIEQAQKELQKLRKSIQDLNWQRKNMQLTAGAKLREMESTWVSLVSKNYEIERTIVQLENEISQIKQQHGEANKENIQQDF
;
A
#
# COMPACT_ATOMS: atom_id res chain seq x y z
N MET A 1 18.21 43.43 -21.36
CA MET A 1 17.88 42.84 -20.04
C MET A 1 18.56 43.63 -18.89
N CYS A 2 18.47 44.97 -18.87
CA CYS A 2 19.09 45.79 -17.79
C CYS A 2 18.16 46.87 -17.20
N ALA A 3 16.86 46.87 -17.49
CA ALA A 3 15.93 47.90 -16.98
C ALA A 3 14.98 47.43 -15.87
N ALA A 4 15.10 46.17 -15.41
CA ALA A 4 14.16 45.59 -14.42
C ALA A 4 14.74 45.45 -13.00
N VAL A 5 16.04 45.69 -12.79
CA VAL A 5 16.69 45.46 -11.48
C VAL A 5 16.76 46.73 -10.60
N GLU A 6 16.61 47.93 -11.18
CA GLU A 6 16.75 49.18 -10.41
C GLU A 6 15.47 49.64 -9.68
N ARG A 7 14.29 49.10 -10.01
CA ARG A 7 13.04 49.49 -9.34
C ARG A 7 12.79 48.82 -7.99
N GLN A 8 13.51 47.74 -7.65
CA GLN A 8 13.35 47.04 -6.37
C GLN A 8 14.30 47.53 -5.27
N ARG A 9 15.30 48.35 -5.59
CA ARG A 9 16.24 48.91 -4.59
C ARG A 9 15.77 50.23 -3.96
N ALA A 10 14.81 50.94 -4.57
CA ALA A 10 14.34 52.24 -4.10
C ALA A 10 13.22 52.19 -3.02
N ALA A 11 12.64 51.01 -2.75
CA ALA A 11 11.53 50.86 -1.79
C ALA A 11 11.98 50.47 -0.36
N ARG A 12 13.29 50.34 -0.10
CA ARG A 12 13.84 49.87 1.19
C ARG A 12 14.49 50.94 2.07
N SER A 13 14.40 52.23 1.75
CA SER A 13 15.10 53.30 2.50
C SER A 13 14.20 54.37 3.13
N ARG A 14 12.88 54.15 3.27
CA ARG A 14 11.98 55.12 3.92
C ARG A 14 10.95 54.47 4.85
N VAL A 15 11.41 53.73 5.86
CA VAL A 15 10.61 53.51 7.09
C VAL A 15 11.58 53.31 8.26
N ASP A 16 12.33 54.34 8.62
CA ASP A 16 13.06 54.40 9.90
C ASP A 16 13.24 55.87 10.26
N ASN A 17 12.30 56.40 11.04
CA ASN A 17 12.45 57.49 12.02
C ASN A 17 11.08 58.11 12.32
N GLN A 18 10.47 57.73 13.44
CA GLN A 18 9.89 58.66 14.42
C GLN A 18 9.47 57.95 15.73
N PRO A 19 9.48 58.65 16.88
CA PRO A 19 9.60 58.06 18.21
C PRO A 19 8.27 57.69 18.88
N LEU A 20 8.35 56.77 19.84
CA LEU A 20 7.28 56.35 20.75
C LEU A 20 6.94 57.43 21.79
N PRO A 21 5.66 57.61 22.18
CA PRO A 21 5.29 58.11 23.50
C PRO A 21 4.69 57.00 24.37
N GLY A 22 5.07 57.01 25.65
CA GLY A 22 4.77 55.96 26.62
C GLY A 22 3.43 56.07 27.37
N ALA A 23 3.08 54.92 27.93
CA ALA A 23 2.35 54.63 29.18
C ALA A 23 0.97 55.26 29.44
N GLY A 24 -0.05 54.39 29.51
CA GLY A 24 -1.31 54.62 30.20
C GLY A 24 -1.99 53.29 30.57
N LEU A 25 -1.94 52.93 31.85
CA LEU A 25 -2.61 51.79 32.47
C LEU A 25 -4.14 51.80 32.27
N LYS A 26 -4.75 50.63 32.01
CA LYS A 26 -5.97 50.12 32.70
C LYS A 26 -6.33 48.70 32.25
N ALA A 27 -6.62 47.86 33.23
CA ALA A 27 -7.09 46.48 33.11
C ALA A 27 -8.57 46.40 32.72
N SER A 28 -8.99 45.36 31.99
CA SER A 28 -10.25 44.63 32.24
C SER A 28 -10.37 43.38 31.35
N ASN A 29 -11.02 42.37 31.94
CA ASN A 29 -11.23 41.00 31.48
C ASN A 29 -12.15 40.90 30.24
N THR A 30 -11.87 39.95 29.33
CA THR A 30 -12.75 38.83 28.89
C THR A 30 -12.16 38.14 27.64
N PRO A 31 -12.27 36.80 27.50
CA PRO A 31 -11.76 36.09 26.33
C PRO A 31 -12.81 36.03 25.22
N GLU A 32 -12.48 36.60 24.06
CA GLU A 32 -13.29 36.53 22.85
C GLU A 32 -13.15 35.15 22.19
N ALA A 33 -14.29 34.58 21.81
CA ALA A 33 -14.45 33.22 21.31
C ALA A 33 -13.79 33.02 19.93
N ALA A 34 -13.08 31.90 19.77
CA ALA A 34 -12.60 31.42 18.47
C ALA A 34 -13.77 30.95 17.58
N PRO A 35 -13.75 31.20 16.25
CA PRO A 35 -14.82 30.82 15.35
C PRO A 35 -14.83 29.30 15.08
N PRO A 36 -16.00 28.70 14.76
CA PRO A 36 -16.12 27.26 14.63
C PRO A 36 -15.49 26.74 13.34
N ARG A 37 -14.70 25.66 13.46
CA ARG A 37 -14.21 24.86 12.32
C ARG A 37 -15.40 24.22 11.60
N ARG A 38 -15.64 24.62 10.35
CA ARG A 38 -16.56 23.91 9.43
C ARG A 38 -16.15 22.45 9.31
N HIS A 39 -17.01 21.54 9.78
CA HIS A 39 -16.92 20.12 9.47
C HIS A 39 -17.40 19.90 8.03
N ASN A 40 -16.48 19.59 7.13
CA ASN A 40 -16.82 19.08 5.82
C ASN A 40 -17.12 17.58 5.99
N LYS A 41 -18.40 17.21 6.09
CA LYS A 41 -18.85 15.81 6.03
C LYS A 41 -18.69 15.34 4.58
N GLN A 42 -17.57 14.70 4.28
CA GLN A 42 -17.46 13.86 3.11
C GLN A 42 -18.02 12.49 3.48
N GLN A 43 -19.22 12.19 2.97
CA GLN A 43 -19.90 10.91 3.13
C GLN A 43 -19.08 9.79 2.47
N CYS A 44 -18.60 8.84 3.27
CA CYS A 44 -18.19 7.54 2.78
C CYS A 44 -19.45 6.71 2.46
N PRO A 45 -19.53 6.02 1.31
CA PRO A 45 -20.66 5.16 1.01
C PRO A 45 -20.60 3.86 1.83
N ASN A 46 -21.69 3.62 2.55
CA ASN A 46 -22.21 2.37 3.13
C ASN A 46 -21.38 1.08 2.91
N GLN A 47 -20.79 0.57 3.99
CA GLN A 47 -20.48 -0.85 4.15
C GLN A 47 -21.62 -1.53 4.93
N PRO A 48 -22.10 -2.72 4.52
CA PRO A 48 -23.06 -3.48 5.31
C PRO A 48 -22.39 -4.11 6.55
N PRO A 49 -23.14 -4.36 7.64
CA PRO A 49 -22.57 -4.85 8.89
C PRO A 49 -22.11 -6.31 8.77
N VAL A 50 -20.85 -6.57 9.12
CA VAL A 50 -20.32 -7.93 9.25
C VAL A 50 -20.80 -8.49 10.58
N SER A 51 -21.84 -9.32 10.53
CA SER A 51 -22.30 -10.14 11.65
C SER A 51 -21.29 -11.26 11.92
N PHE A 52 -20.62 -11.20 13.08
CA PHE A 52 -19.81 -12.29 13.61
C PHE A 52 -20.72 -13.36 14.24
N PRO A 53 -20.65 -14.64 13.85
CA PRO A 53 -21.23 -15.71 14.65
C PRO A 53 -20.23 -16.11 15.75
N LEU A 54 -20.69 -16.04 17.01
CA LEU A 54 -20.08 -16.77 18.11
C LEU A 54 -20.13 -18.27 17.78
N CYS A 55 -18.97 -18.92 17.68
CA CYS A 55 -18.89 -20.38 17.73
C CYS A 55 -18.21 -20.81 19.04
N ALA A 56 -19.03 -21.40 19.91
CA ALA A 56 -18.64 -22.10 21.11
C ALA A 56 -17.76 -23.30 20.78
N GLY A 57 -16.71 -23.50 21.60
CA GLY A 57 -15.86 -24.67 21.53
C GLY A 57 -16.57 -25.93 22.04
N ARG A 58 -16.37 -27.03 21.30
CA ARG A 58 -16.31 -28.38 21.86
C ARG A 58 -15.20 -29.13 21.15
N GLY A 59 -14.27 -29.65 21.94
CA GLY A 59 -13.30 -30.61 21.47
C GLY A 59 -13.93 -31.98 21.30
N GLU A 60 -13.28 -32.84 20.51
CA GLU A 60 -13.12 -34.25 20.81
C GLU A 60 -12.04 -34.87 19.90
N SER A 61 -11.28 -35.76 20.52
CA SER A 61 -10.17 -36.57 20.05
C SER A 61 -10.61 -37.78 19.20
N GLY A 62 -9.75 -38.26 18.29
CA GLY A 62 -9.93 -39.58 17.67
C GLY A 62 -8.77 -40.02 16.76
N PHE A 63 -8.19 -41.17 17.07
CA PHE A 63 -7.06 -41.87 16.44
C PHE A 63 -7.35 -42.41 15.01
N GLY A 64 -6.27 -42.74 14.25
CA GLY A 64 -6.20 -43.15 12.82
C GLY A 64 -6.82 -44.52 12.43
N PRO A 65 -6.31 -45.29 11.41
CA PRO A 65 -5.26 -45.06 10.40
C PRO A 65 -5.62 -45.49 8.94
N CYS A 66 -4.66 -45.28 8.01
CA CYS A 66 -4.31 -46.05 6.80
C CYS A 66 -5.39 -46.59 5.82
N ALA A 67 -5.36 -46.14 4.56
CA ALA A 67 -5.77 -46.93 3.41
C ALA A 67 -4.95 -46.55 2.15
N GLN A 68 -4.27 -47.55 1.59
CA GLN A 68 -3.65 -47.56 0.27
C GLN A 68 -4.72 -47.52 -0.83
N ALA A 69 -4.45 -46.79 -1.92
CA ALA A 69 -5.04 -47.08 -3.22
C ALA A 69 -4.02 -46.76 -4.31
N GLN A 70 -3.61 -47.82 -5.01
CA GLN A 70 -2.85 -47.82 -6.25
C GLN A 70 -3.76 -47.54 -7.45
N CYS A 71 -3.14 -47.50 -8.63
CA CYS A 71 -3.68 -47.47 -10.00
C CYS A 71 -3.82 -46.06 -10.60
N GLU A 72 -3.41 -45.75 -11.82
CA GLU A 72 -2.80 -46.49 -12.93
C GLU A 72 -2.30 -45.43 -13.93
N ALA A 73 -1.19 -45.70 -14.64
CA ALA A 73 -0.76 -44.91 -15.78
C ALA A 73 -1.61 -45.23 -17.02
N PRO A 74 -1.61 -44.35 -18.03
CA PRO A 74 -1.04 -44.83 -19.29
C PRO A 74 -0.09 -43.85 -19.98
N LEU A 75 0.89 -44.46 -20.65
CA LEU A 75 1.73 -43.86 -21.68
C LEU A 75 0.90 -43.41 -22.88
N SER A 76 1.17 -42.19 -23.38
CA SER A 76 1.12 -41.93 -24.83
C SER A 76 2.16 -40.87 -25.21
N ARG A 77 3.02 -41.25 -26.16
CA ARG A 77 4.06 -40.44 -26.79
C ARG A 77 3.44 -39.29 -27.60
N GLY A 78 4.08 -38.14 -27.59
CA GLY A 78 3.80 -37.04 -28.52
C GLY A 78 4.97 -36.05 -28.52
N LEU A 79 5.66 -35.99 -29.64
CA LEU A 79 6.79 -35.09 -29.92
C LEU A 79 6.43 -33.61 -29.72
N GLY A 80 7.40 -32.79 -29.28
CA GLY A 80 7.36 -31.35 -29.53
C GLY A 80 7.45 -30.42 -28.33
N VAL A 81 8.29 -30.70 -27.32
CA VAL A 81 8.58 -29.73 -26.23
C VAL A 81 10.05 -29.28 -26.33
N GLY A 82 10.42 -28.71 -27.48
CA GLY A 82 11.79 -28.26 -27.74
C GLY A 82 12.00 -26.75 -27.72
N ALA A 83 10.94 -25.94 -27.91
CA ALA A 83 11.09 -24.50 -28.15
C ALA A 83 10.57 -23.60 -27.02
N CYS A 84 9.71 -24.10 -26.13
CA CYS A 84 9.12 -23.28 -25.06
C CYS A 84 10.05 -23.11 -23.83
N ALA A 85 10.98 -24.05 -23.61
CA ALA A 85 11.85 -24.03 -22.42
C ALA A 85 12.98 -22.96 -22.47
N VAL A 86 13.23 -22.33 -23.62
CA VAL A 86 14.39 -21.43 -23.80
C VAL A 86 14.08 -19.98 -23.37
N VAL A 87 12.82 -19.56 -23.37
CA VAL A 87 12.46 -18.17 -22.97
C VAL A 87 12.39 -18.00 -21.45
N VAL A 88 12.04 -19.07 -20.72
CA VAL A 88 11.80 -19.04 -19.27
C VAL A 88 13.08 -18.83 -18.45
N ARG A 89 14.24 -19.24 -18.96
CA ARG A 89 15.50 -19.20 -18.20
C ARG A 89 16.08 -17.80 -18.01
N ILE A 90 15.56 -16.79 -18.72
CA ILE A 90 16.07 -15.40 -18.64
C ILE A 90 15.38 -14.62 -17.50
N MET A 91 14.21 -15.06 -17.03
CA MET A 91 13.40 -14.34 -16.01
C MET A 91 13.58 -14.88 -14.58
N ALA A 92 14.19 -16.05 -14.41
CA ALA A 92 14.33 -16.69 -13.11
C ALA A 92 15.64 -16.29 -12.42
N GLY A 93 15.54 -15.54 -11.32
CA GLY A 93 16.59 -15.52 -10.30
C GLY A 93 16.90 -16.95 -9.78
N PRO A 94 17.99 -17.16 -9.04
CA PRO A 94 18.56 -18.48 -8.73
C PRO A 94 17.74 -19.36 -7.74
N GLY A 95 16.40 -19.30 -7.77
CA GLY A 95 15.53 -19.98 -6.80
C GLY A 95 14.31 -20.70 -7.36
N LEU A 96 14.31 -21.14 -8.62
CA LEU A 96 13.16 -21.90 -9.15
C LEU A 96 13.24 -23.38 -8.74
N VAL A 97 12.32 -23.79 -7.88
CA VAL A 97 12.10 -25.19 -7.47
C VAL A 97 11.15 -25.84 -8.48
N ALA A 98 11.36 -27.11 -8.82
CA ALA A 98 10.49 -27.86 -9.72
C ALA A 98 9.07 -27.97 -9.12
N GLY A 99 8.15 -27.13 -9.58
CA GLY A 99 6.79 -27.00 -9.02
C GLY A 99 6.19 -25.60 -9.16
N ASP A 100 7.01 -24.58 -9.42
CA ASP A 100 6.52 -23.21 -9.61
C ASP A 100 5.79 -23.09 -10.96
N VAL A 101 4.49 -22.82 -10.91
CA VAL A 101 3.72 -22.36 -12.07
C VAL A 101 4.33 -21.03 -12.50
N VAL A 102 5.04 -21.05 -13.63
CA VAL A 102 5.60 -19.83 -14.23
C VAL A 102 4.43 -19.03 -14.80
N VAL A 103 3.90 -18.12 -13.99
CA VAL A 103 2.88 -17.16 -14.44
C VAL A 103 3.63 -16.05 -15.17
N ASP A 104 3.55 -16.04 -16.49
CA ASP A 104 4.11 -14.98 -17.32
C ASP A 104 3.05 -13.90 -17.57
N ALA A 105 3.36 -12.67 -17.17
CA ALA A 105 2.60 -11.48 -17.49
C ALA A 105 3.61 -10.35 -17.74
N LEU A 106 3.41 -9.60 -18.84
CA LEU A 106 4.37 -8.58 -19.31
C LEU A 106 3.78 -7.15 -19.23
N PRO A 107 3.57 -6.55 -18.03
CA PRO A 107 2.93 -5.23 -17.89
C PRO A 107 3.58 -4.07 -18.66
N TYR A 108 4.89 -4.12 -18.96
CA TYR A 108 5.57 -3.08 -19.74
C TYR A 108 5.38 -3.24 -21.26
N PHE A 109 4.99 -4.43 -21.72
CA PHE A 109 4.76 -4.74 -23.12
C PHE A 109 3.28 -4.74 -23.47
N ASP A 110 2.47 -5.42 -22.67
CA ASP A 110 1.02 -5.47 -22.83
C ASP A 110 0.42 -4.16 -22.29
N GLN A 111 0.02 -3.25 -23.19
CA GLN A 111 -0.58 -1.96 -22.82
C GLN A 111 -2.11 -2.01 -22.86
N GLY A 112 -2.70 -3.13 -23.27
CA GLY A 112 -4.14 -3.26 -23.49
C GLY A 112 -4.95 -3.36 -22.19
N TYR A 113 -4.32 -3.74 -21.08
CA TYR A 113 -5.01 -3.90 -19.80
C TYR A 113 -5.48 -2.58 -19.14
N GLU A 114 -4.95 -1.43 -19.58
CA GLU A 114 -5.42 -0.09 -19.14
C GLU A 114 -6.64 0.38 -19.96
N ALA A 115 -7.09 -0.38 -20.96
CA ALA A 115 -8.30 -0.06 -21.69
C ALA A 115 -9.54 -0.11 -20.76
N PRO A 116 -10.48 0.85 -20.91
CA PRO A 116 -11.65 0.92 -20.04
C PRO A 116 -12.48 -0.37 -20.17
N GLY A 117 -12.92 -0.94 -19.05
CA GLY A 117 -13.74 -2.14 -19.01
C GLY A 117 -12.95 -3.46 -18.88
N VAL A 118 -11.64 -3.48 -19.17
CA VAL A 118 -10.85 -4.73 -19.10
C VAL A 118 -10.65 -5.18 -17.66
N ARG A 119 -10.36 -4.24 -16.74
CA ARG A 119 -10.21 -4.55 -15.31
C ARG A 119 -11.52 -4.99 -14.70
N GLU A 120 -12.62 -4.34 -15.05
CA GLU A 120 -13.96 -4.68 -14.57
C GLU A 120 -14.38 -6.06 -15.08
N ALA A 121 -14.13 -6.37 -16.35
CA ALA A 121 -14.40 -7.69 -16.91
C ALA A 121 -13.57 -8.78 -16.24
N ALA A 122 -12.27 -8.54 -16.04
CA ALA A 122 -11.40 -9.49 -15.33
C ALA A 122 -11.84 -9.69 -13.88
N ALA A 123 -12.22 -8.62 -13.18
CA ALA A 123 -12.73 -8.69 -11.80
C ALA A 123 -14.04 -9.48 -11.72
N ALA A 124 -14.96 -9.30 -12.67
CA ALA A 124 -16.20 -10.07 -12.74
C ALA A 124 -15.95 -11.58 -12.94
N LEU A 125 -14.97 -11.95 -13.77
CA LEU A 125 -14.56 -13.35 -13.95
C LEU A 125 -13.94 -13.93 -12.67
N VAL A 126 -13.10 -13.16 -11.98
CA VAL A 126 -12.54 -13.56 -10.67
C VAL A 126 -13.66 -13.72 -9.65
N GLU A 127 -14.64 -12.82 -9.61
CA GLU A 127 -15.78 -12.91 -8.71
C GLU A 127 -16.61 -14.17 -8.97
N GLU A 128 -16.93 -14.47 -10.22
CA GLU A 128 -17.64 -15.70 -10.61
C GLU A 128 -16.91 -16.97 -10.13
N GLU A 129 -15.59 -17.04 -10.29
CA GLU A 129 -14.79 -18.17 -9.81
C GLU A 129 -14.70 -18.24 -8.29
N THR A 130 -14.59 -17.09 -7.59
CA THR A 130 -14.62 -17.07 -6.12
C THR A 130 -15.99 -17.43 -5.53
N ARG A 131 -17.08 -17.22 -6.28
CA ARG A 131 -18.42 -17.70 -5.90
C ARG A 131 -18.53 -19.21 -6.01
N ARG A 132 -17.92 -19.81 -7.03
CA ARG A 132 -17.88 -21.27 -7.24
C ARG A 132 -16.97 -21.97 -6.22
N TYR A 133 -15.78 -21.41 -6.02
CA TYR A 133 -14.77 -21.93 -5.09
C TYR A 133 -14.63 -20.99 -3.90
N ARG A 134 -15.46 -21.18 -2.87
CA ARG A 134 -15.24 -20.48 -1.60
C ARG A 134 -13.95 -20.99 -0.94
N PRO A 135 -13.00 -20.11 -0.59
CA PRO A 135 -11.76 -20.54 0.05
C PRO A 135 -12.03 -21.29 1.36
N THR A 136 -11.68 -22.59 1.40
CA THR A 136 -11.88 -23.43 2.59
C THR A 136 -10.74 -23.29 3.60
N LYS A 137 -9.55 -22.90 3.13
CA LYS A 137 -8.36 -22.69 3.96
C LYS A 137 -8.06 -21.20 4.03
N ASN A 138 -7.83 -20.71 5.25
CA ASN A 138 -7.28 -19.37 5.44
C ASN A 138 -5.87 -19.35 4.83
N TYR A 139 -5.68 -18.63 3.73
CA TYR A 139 -4.38 -18.53 3.07
C TYR A 139 -3.31 -17.87 3.95
N LEU A 140 -3.69 -17.26 5.07
CA LEU A 140 -2.79 -16.68 6.07
C LEU A 140 -2.47 -17.64 7.23
N SER A 141 -2.92 -18.90 7.20
CA SER A 141 -2.72 -19.84 8.31
C SER A 141 -1.26 -20.22 8.57
N TYR A 142 -0.37 -19.97 7.61
CA TYR A 142 1.08 -20.17 7.76
C TYR A 142 1.74 -19.03 8.55
N LEU A 143 1.06 -17.90 8.72
CA LEU A 143 1.55 -16.78 9.51
C LEU A 143 1.18 -17.01 10.98
N PRO A 144 2.08 -16.65 11.92
CA PRO A 144 1.72 -16.64 13.33
C PRO A 144 0.52 -15.71 13.56
N ALA A 145 -0.34 -16.08 14.52
CA ALA A 145 -1.44 -15.23 14.94
C ALA A 145 -0.89 -13.86 15.37
N HIS A 146 -1.51 -12.79 14.87
CA HIS A 146 -1.05 -11.45 15.15
C HIS A 146 -1.31 -11.13 16.63
N ASP A 147 -0.25 -10.88 17.38
CA ASP A 147 -0.36 -10.43 18.76
C ASP A 147 -0.62 -8.93 18.78
N CYS A 148 -1.90 -8.56 18.90
CA CYS A 148 -2.31 -7.16 19.02
C CYS A 148 -1.82 -6.50 20.32
N SER A 149 -1.40 -7.30 21.30
CA SER A 149 -0.92 -6.84 22.61
C SER A 149 0.61 -6.79 22.74
N ALA A 150 1.35 -7.17 21.69
CA ALA A 150 2.81 -7.30 21.74
C ALA A 150 3.54 -6.01 22.18
N PHE A 151 2.94 -4.85 21.89
CA PHE A 151 3.50 -3.53 22.23
C PHE A 151 2.73 -2.82 23.35
N GLU A 152 1.80 -3.50 24.01
CA GLU A 152 1.05 -2.94 25.13
C GLU A 152 1.96 -2.82 26.35
N THR A 153 2.25 -1.58 26.73
CA THR A 153 2.86 -1.29 28.03
C THR A 153 1.85 -1.51 29.15
N GLU A 154 2.33 -1.74 30.37
CA GLU A 154 1.47 -1.93 31.55
C GLU A 154 0.47 -0.77 31.74
N ILE A 155 0.90 0.46 31.44
CA ILE A 155 0.05 1.66 31.51
C ILE A 155 -1.07 1.59 30.46
N MET A 156 -0.76 1.17 29.25
CA MET A 156 -1.76 1.01 28.19
C MET A 156 -2.79 -0.06 28.53
N ARG A 157 -2.34 -1.19 29.10
CA ARG A 157 -3.24 -2.27 29.53
C ARG A 157 -4.22 -1.77 30.60
N ASN A 158 -3.71 -1.08 31.62
CA ASN A 158 -4.54 -0.50 32.68
C ASN A 158 -5.56 0.52 32.14
N GLU A 159 -5.15 1.35 31.18
CA GLU A 159 -6.07 2.29 30.52
C GLU A 159 -7.12 1.59 29.66
N PHE A 160 -6.76 0.52 28.96
CA PHE A 160 -7.71 -0.28 28.20
C PHE A 160 -8.71 -0.99 29.11
N GLU A 161 -8.27 -1.52 30.25
CA GLU A 161 -9.16 -2.08 31.27
C GLU A 161 -10.11 -1.02 31.85
N ARG A 162 -9.60 0.18 32.18
CA ARG A 162 -10.41 1.31 32.65
C ARG A 162 -11.48 1.69 31.62
N LEU A 163 -11.09 1.79 30.34
CA LEU A 163 -12.00 2.11 29.23
C LEU A 163 -13.05 1.00 29.02
N ALA A 164 -12.64 -0.27 29.10
CA ALA A 164 -13.55 -1.42 29.01
C ALA A 164 -14.56 -1.43 30.17
N ALA A 165 -14.12 -1.07 31.37
CA ALA A 165 -14.95 -0.88 32.55
C ALA A 165 -15.78 0.42 32.51
N ARG A 166 -15.62 1.26 31.48
CA ARG A 166 -16.26 2.58 31.32
C ARG A 166 -16.06 3.50 32.51
N GLN A 167 -14.94 3.34 33.22
CA GLN A 167 -14.62 4.21 34.36
C GLN A 167 -14.13 5.55 33.82
N PRO A 168 -14.67 6.70 34.28
CA PRO A 168 -14.14 8.01 33.93
C PRO A 168 -12.68 8.16 34.32
N LEU A 169 -11.92 8.96 33.57
CA LEU A 169 -10.54 9.29 33.94
C LEU A 169 -10.56 10.11 35.25
N GLU A 170 -9.69 9.76 36.19
CA GLU A 170 -9.50 10.58 37.38
C GLU A 170 -8.93 11.95 36.97
N LEU A 171 -9.63 13.01 37.35
CA LEU A 171 -9.18 14.36 37.04
C LEU A 171 -8.02 14.75 37.96
N LEU A 172 -6.99 15.35 37.38
CA LEU A 172 -5.88 15.89 38.15
C LEU A 172 -6.40 16.99 39.10
N SER A 173 -6.17 16.81 40.40
CA SER A 173 -6.54 17.82 41.40
C SER A 173 -5.58 19.01 41.34
N MET A 174 -6.09 20.17 40.94
CA MET A 174 -5.31 21.43 40.96
C MET A 174 -5.18 22.04 42.34
N LYS A 175 -5.96 21.56 43.33
CA LYS A 175 -5.97 22.10 44.70
C LYS A 175 -4.59 22.07 45.37
N ARG A 176 -3.72 21.13 44.96
CA ARG A 176 -2.34 21.02 45.45
C ARG A 176 -1.47 22.21 45.05
N TYR A 177 -1.79 22.90 43.95
CA TYR A 177 -1.02 24.04 43.44
C TYR A 177 -1.64 25.39 43.84
N GLU A 178 -2.73 25.36 44.59
CA GLU A 178 -3.40 26.54 45.13
C GLU A 178 -3.04 26.68 46.62
N LEU A 179 -3.13 27.90 47.16
CA LEU A 179 -2.97 28.18 48.59
C LEU A 179 -4.32 28.59 49.21
N PRO A 180 -5.34 27.72 49.20
CA PRO A 180 -6.61 28.06 49.81
C PRO A 180 -6.45 28.13 51.32
N ALA A 181 -7.05 29.17 51.92
CA ALA A 181 -7.29 29.18 53.35
C ALA A 181 -8.30 28.06 53.72
N PRO A 182 -8.29 27.55 54.97
CA PRO A 182 -9.29 26.58 55.39
C PRO A 182 -10.69 27.18 55.24
N SER A 183 -11.66 26.33 54.89
CA SER A 183 -13.04 26.77 54.66
C SER A 183 -13.63 27.44 55.91
N SER A 184 -14.65 28.28 55.74
CA SER A 184 -15.24 29.05 56.86
C SER A 184 -15.69 28.18 58.03
N GLY A 185 -16.11 26.93 57.78
CA GLY A 185 -16.48 25.95 58.81
C GLY A 185 -15.32 25.20 59.46
N GLN A 186 -14.11 25.26 58.89
CA GLN A 186 -12.91 24.56 59.37
C GLN A 186 -11.90 25.48 60.07
N LYS A 187 -12.24 26.75 60.28
CA LYS A 187 -11.32 27.72 60.90
C LYS A 187 -10.94 27.41 62.35
N ASN A 188 -11.76 26.64 63.06
CA ASN A 188 -11.46 26.19 64.43
C ASN A 188 -10.77 24.82 64.46
N ASP A 189 -10.62 24.17 63.31
CA ASP A 189 -9.99 22.86 63.18
C ASP A 189 -8.49 23.03 62.94
N ILE A 190 -7.70 22.62 63.92
CA ILE A 190 -6.24 22.70 63.90
C ILE A 190 -5.65 21.86 62.76
N THR A 191 -6.29 20.75 62.40
CA THR A 191 -5.79 19.85 61.36
C THR A 191 -5.90 20.48 59.97
N ALA A 192 -7.01 21.16 59.68
CA ALA A 192 -7.19 21.91 58.43
C ALA A 192 -6.15 23.03 58.28
N TRP A 193 -5.78 23.71 59.37
CA TRP A 193 -4.69 24.69 59.34
C TRP A 193 -3.32 24.04 59.12
N GLN A 194 -3.04 22.90 59.77
CA GLN A 194 -1.79 22.15 59.55
C GLN A 194 -1.67 21.70 58.08
N GLU A 195 -2.74 21.24 57.45
CA GLU A 195 -2.76 20.88 56.03
C GLU A 195 -2.45 22.09 55.13
N CYS A 196 -3.06 23.25 55.38
CA CYS A 196 -2.78 24.47 54.64
C CYS A 196 -1.32 24.91 54.78
N VAL A 197 -0.74 24.82 55.99
CA VAL A 197 0.66 25.18 56.25
C VAL A 197 1.61 24.15 55.61
N ASN A 198 1.30 22.86 55.67
CA ASN A 198 2.11 21.83 55.00
C ASN A 198 2.11 22.02 53.48
N ASN A 199 0.96 22.35 52.89
CA ASN A 199 0.85 22.68 51.47
C ASN A 199 1.65 23.94 51.12
N SER A 200 1.62 24.98 51.96
CA SER A 200 2.39 26.21 51.72
C SER A 200 3.90 26.00 51.82
N MET A 201 4.36 25.19 52.79
CA MET A 201 5.75 24.76 52.88
C MET A 201 6.17 23.98 51.62
N ALA A 202 5.38 23.00 51.20
CA ALA A 202 5.67 22.23 49.99
C ALA A 202 5.74 23.12 48.74
N GLN A 203 4.84 24.10 48.61
CA GLN A 203 4.86 25.02 47.48
C GLN A 203 6.05 25.96 47.49
N LEU A 204 6.50 26.44 48.67
CA LEU A 204 7.69 27.26 48.78
C LEU A 204 8.92 26.51 48.25
N GLU A 205 9.09 25.25 48.68
CA GLU A 205 10.18 24.40 48.20
C GLU A 205 10.07 24.13 46.69
N HIS A 206 8.86 23.88 46.17
CA HIS A 206 8.65 23.74 44.73
C HIS A 206 9.02 25.01 43.94
N GLN A 207 8.78 26.21 44.49
CA GLN A 207 9.21 27.46 43.84
C GLN A 207 10.74 27.61 43.88
N ALA A 208 11.39 27.26 45.00
CA ALA A 208 12.84 27.28 45.10
C ALA A 208 13.48 26.36 44.04
N VAL A 209 13.01 25.11 43.94
CA VAL A 209 13.45 24.15 42.91
C VAL A 209 13.13 24.63 41.51
N ARG A 210 11.98 25.28 41.30
CA ARG A 210 11.63 25.86 40.00
C ARG A 210 12.61 26.95 39.59
N ILE A 211 13.03 27.82 40.52
CA ILE A 211 14.02 28.87 40.25
C ILE A 211 15.34 28.22 39.86
N GLU A 212 15.83 27.25 40.62
CA GLU A 212 17.06 26.51 40.31
C GLU A 212 16.99 25.84 38.93
N ASN A 213 15.88 25.17 38.59
CA ASN A 213 15.68 24.57 37.28
C ASN A 213 15.65 25.61 36.15
N LEU A 214 15.03 26.77 36.38
CA LEU A 214 15.00 27.87 35.40
C LEU A 214 16.38 28.49 35.20
N GLU A 215 17.19 28.59 36.26
CA GLU A 215 18.57 29.03 36.16
C GLU A 215 19.41 28.06 35.34
N LEU A 216 19.30 26.75 35.60
CA LEU A 216 19.95 25.71 34.80
C LEU A 216 19.51 25.75 33.33
N MET A 217 18.21 25.89 33.08
CA MET A 217 17.66 25.99 31.73
C MET A 217 18.13 27.28 31.03
N SER A 218 18.22 28.40 31.75
CA SER A 218 18.74 29.65 31.20
C SER A 218 20.21 29.54 30.80
N GLN A 219 21.00 28.78 31.57
CA GLN A 219 22.43 28.58 31.31
C GLN A 219 22.68 27.61 30.15
N HIS A 220 21.94 26.50 30.07
CA HIS A 220 22.27 25.40 29.17
C HIS A 220 21.23 25.12 28.07
N GLY A 221 19.99 25.59 28.21
CA GLY A 221 18.87 25.22 27.35
C GLY A 221 19.11 25.58 25.87
N CYS A 222 19.61 26.79 25.60
CA CYS A 222 19.90 27.22 24.23
C CYS A 222 20.96 26.35 23.54
N ASN A 223 22.01 25.95 24.26
CA ASN A 223 23.07 25.12 23.70
C ASN A 223 22.63 23.67 23.54
N ALA A 224 21.92 23.11 24.52
CA ALA A 224 21.33 21.78 24.43
C ALA A 224 20.35 21.66 23.25
N TRP A 225 19.52 22.69 23.03
CA TRP A 225 18.58 22.71 21.90
C TRP A 225 19.29 22.77 20.55
N LYS A 226 20.41 23.51 20.44
CA LYS A 226 21.21 23.54 19.20
C LYS A 226 21.77 22.16 18.86
N VAL A 227 22.37 21.47 19.83
CA VAL A 227 22.89 20.11 19.65
C VAL A 227 21.76 19.14 19.29
N TYR A 228 20.61 19.25 19.97
CA TYR A 228 19.44 18.45 19.64
C TYR A 228 18.97 18.67 18.18
N ASN A 229 18.96 19.92 17.71
CA ASN A 229 18.62 20.23 16.32
C ASN A 229 19.65 19.64 15.34
N GLU A 230 20.94 19.66 15.66
CA GLU A 230 21.98 19.00 14.85
C GLU A 230 21.74 17.50 14.73
N HIS A 231 21.36 16.84 15.83
CA HIS A 231 20.97 15.42 15.80
C HIS A 231 19.72 15.18 14.93
N LEU A 232 18.70 16.03 15.03
CA LEU A 232 17.50 15.91 14.20
C LEU A 232 17.82 16.07 12.71
N VAL A 233 18.66 17.05 12.36
CA VAL A 233 19.11 17.25 10.97
C VAL A 233 19.83 15.99 10.48
N HIS A 234 20.73 15.43 11.29
CA HIS A 234 21.44 14.20 10.92
C HIS A 234 20.50 13.00 10.70
N MET A 235 19.50 12.82 11.58
CA MET A 235 18.49 11.76 11.42
C MET A 235 17.69 11.92 10.12
N ILE A 236 17.31 13.16 9.77
CA ILE A 236 16.60 13.45 8.52
C ILE A 236 17.48 13.12 7.32
N GLU A 237 18.74 13.53 7.32
CA GLU A 237 19.69 13.24 6.24
C GLU A 237 19.89 11.74 6.05
N GLN A 238 20.02 10.98 7.13
CA GLN A 238 20.13 9.51 7.07
C GLN A 238 18.88 8.89 6.45
N ALA A 239 17.69 9.26 6.92
CA ALA A 239 16.42 8.75 6.39
C ALA A 239 16.24 9.08 4.90
N GLN A 240 16.59 10.32 4.50
CA GLN A 240 16.56 10.74 3.10
C GLN A 240 17.55 9.95 2.25
N LYS A 241 18.76 9.68 2.76
CA LYS A 241 19.77 8.89 2.05
C LYS A 241 19.30 7.45 1.81
N GLU A 242 18.70 6.80 2.81
CA GLU A 242 18.13 5.46 2.63
C GLU A 242 16.97 5.45 1.63
N LEU A 243 16.10 6.46 1.69
CA LEU A 243 15.01 6.61 0.72
C LEU A 243 15.53 6.80 -0.72
N GLN A 244 16.60 7.56 -0.92
CA GLN A 244 17.20 7.73 -2.25
C GLN A 244 17.86 6.43 -2.76
N LYS A 245 18.55 5.68 -1.88
CA LYS A 245 19.10 4.36 -2.22
C LYS A 245 17.99 3.40 -2.65
N LEU A 246 16.90 3.34 -1.89
CA LEU A 246 15.77 2.46 -2.20
C LEU A 246 15.09 2.86 -3.52
N ARG A 247 14.87 4.15 -3.75
CA ARG A 247 14.33 4.65 -5.03
C ARG A 247 15.21 4.27 -6.21
N LYS A 248 16.52 4.41 -6.08
CA LYS A 248 17.47 4.00 -7.13
C LYS A 248 17.37 2.49 -7.38
N SER A 249 17.37 1.67 -6.33
CA SER A 249 17.22 0.21 -6.47
C SER A 249 15.90 -0.20 -7.16
N ILE A 250 14.79 0.45 -6.80
CA ILE A 250 13.48 0.23 -7.45
C ILE A 250 13.56 0.63 -8.93
N GLN A 251 14.17 1.77 -9.26
CA GLN A 251 14.33 2.23 -10.64
C GLN A 251 15.19 1.27 -11.47
N ASP A 252 16.33 0.82 -10.92
CA ASP A 252 17.23 -0.12 -11.59
C ASP A 252 16.52 -1.45 -11.87
N LEU A 253 15.77 -1.98 -10.89
CA LEU A 253 14.96 -3.20 -11.08
C LEU A 253 13.86 -3.01 -12.12
N ASN A 254 13.13 -1.90 -12.08
CA ASN A 254 12.09 -1.61 -13.07
C ASN A 254 12.67 -1.44 -14.48
N TRP A 255 13.85 -0.83 -14.60
CA TRP A 255 14.56 -0.70 -15.88
C TRP A 255 14.96 -2.08 -16.44
N GLN A 256 15.52 -2.95 -15.60
CA GLN A 256 15.85 -4.32 -15.98
C GLN A 256 14.60 -5.10 -16.42
N ARG A 257 13.52 -5.06 -15.62
CA ARG A 257 12.23 -5.69 -15.97
C ARG A 257 11.69 -5.17 -17.30
N LYS A 258 11.69 -3.86 -17.51
CA LYS A 258 11.21 -3.25 -18.76
C LYS A 258 12.01 -3.77 -19.96
N ASN A 259 13.34 -3.78 -19.88
CA ASN A 259 14.18 -4.29 -20.97
C ASN A 259 13.87 -5.76 -21.27
N MET A 260 13.81 -6.61 -20.25
CA MET A 260 13.51 -8.03 -20.39
C MET A 260 12.15 -8.27 -21.04
N GLN A 261 11.12 -7.55 -20.59
CA GLN A 261 9.76 -7.67 -21.12
C GLN A 261 9.64 -7.15 -22.55
N LEU A 262 10.31 -6.03 -22.89
CA LEU A 262 10.30 -5.52 -24.27
C LEU A 262 11.05 -6.46 -25.23
N THR A 263 12.15 -7.08 -24.81
CA THR A 263 12.84 -8.09 -25.61
C THR A 263 11.99 -9.34 -25.81
N ALA A 264 11.34 -9.84 -24.76
CA ALA A 264 10.43 -10.98 -24.85
C ALA A 264 9.22 -10.67 -25.75
N GLY A 265 8.60 -9.50 -25.58
CA GLY A 265 7.47 -9.04 -26.38
C GLY A 265 7.81 -8.80 -27.86
N ALA A 266 9.03 -8.37 -28.18
CA ALA A 266 9.50 -8.31 -29.57
C ALA A 266 9.54 -9.70 -30.21
N LYS A 267 10.05 -10.72 -29.49
CA LYS A 267 10.04 -12.12 -29.95
C LYS A 267 8.62 -12.66 -30.09
N LEU A 268 7.71 -12.31 -29.19
CA LEU A 268 6.29 -12.71 -29.29
C LEU A 268 5.66 -12.17 -30.59
N ARG A 269 5.88 -10.88 -30.92
CA ARG A 269 5.39 -10.29 -32.18
C ARG A 269 5.99 -10.95 -33.42
N GLU A 270 7.27 -11.28 -33.38
CA GLU A 270 7.94 -12.00 -34.48
C GLU A 270 7.34 -13.39 -34.69
N MET A 271 7.12 -14.14 -33.60
CA MET A 271 6.48 -15.45 -33.64
C MET A 271 5.03 -15.37 -34.12
N GLU A 272 4.27 -14.37 -33.67
CA GLU A 272 2.89 -14.12 -34.12
C GLU A 272 2.85 -13.81 -35.62
N SER A 273 3.72 -12.92 -36.11
CA SER A 273 3.82 -12.60 -37.54
C SER A 273 4.19 -13.83 -38.37
N THR A 274 5.15 -14.63 -37.88
CA THR A 274 5.55 -15.89 -38.53
C THR A 274 4.39 -16.88 -38.56
N TRP A 275 3.64 -16.99 -37.47
CA TRP A 275 2.45 -17.83 -37.39
C TRP A 275 1.38 -17.39 -38.38
N VAL A 276 1.02 -16.10 -38.42
CA VAL A 276 0.06 -15.55 -39.40
C VAL A 276 0.53 -15.82 -40.84
N SER A 277 1.82 -15.66 -41.12
CA SER A 277 2.38 -15.94 -42.45
C SER A 277 2.27 -17.42 -42.81
N LEU A 278 2.59 -18.33 -41.89
CA LEU A 278 2.49 -19.77 -42.13
C LEU A 278 1.04 -20.22 -42.32
N VAL A 279 0.11 -19.71 -41.49
CA VAL A 279 -1.32 -20.00 -41.63
C VAL A 279 -1.85 -19.47 -42.97
N SER A 280 -1.50 -18.24 -43.34
CA SER A 280 -1.90 -17.65 -44.63
C SER A 280 -1.35 -18.45 -45.81
N LYS A 281 -0.07 -18.86 -45.77
CA LYS A 281 0.53 -19.70 -46.81
C LYS A 281 -0.15 -21.05 -46.94
N ASN A 282 -0.45 -21.71 -45.82
CA ASN A 282 -1.18 -22.99 -45.84
C ASN A 282 -2.56 -22.80 -46.49
N TYR A 283 -3.27 -21.72 -46.14
CA TYR A 283 -4.56 -21.40 -46.74
C TYR A 283 -4.45 -21.11 -48.26
N GLU A 284 -3.42 -20.38 -48.69
CA GLU A 284 -3.15 -20.13 -50.12
C GLU A 284 -2.86 -21.43 -50.89
N ILE A 285 -2.09 -22.35 -50.27
CA ILE A 285 -1.79 -23.66 -50.85
C ILE A 285 -3.08 -24.49 -50.96
N GLU A 286 -3.89 -24.59 -49.89
CA GLU A 286 -5.16 -25.32 -49.93
C GLU A 286 -6.10 -24.75 -51.01
N ARG A 287 -6.20 -23.43 -51.11
CA ARG A 287 -7.01 -22.76 -52.14
C ARG A 287 -6.52 -23.09 -53.56
N THR A 288 -5.22 -23.05 -53.79
CA THR A 288 -4.65 -23.37 -55.12
C THR A 288 -4.80 -24.85 -55.46
N ILE A 289 -4.68 -25.76 -54.50
CA ILE A 289 -4.97 -27.19 -54.68
C ILE A 289 -6.41 -27.38 -55.15
N VAL A 290 -7.39 -26.77 -54.47
CA VAL A 290 -8.81 -26.88 -54.86
C VAL A 290 -9.06 -26.30 -56.27
N GLN A 291 -8.40 -25.21 -56.63
CA GLN A 291 -8.48 -24.64 -57.99
C GLN A 291 -7.91 -25.60 -59.04
N LEU A 292 -6.73 -26.15 -58.79
CA LEU A 292 -6.09 -27.13 -59.68
C LEU A 292 -6.90 -28.42 -59.80
N GLU A 293 -7.51 -28.91 -58.71
CA GLU A 293 -8.39 -30.08 -58.74
C GLU A 293 -9.64 -29.82 -59.61
N ASN A 294 -10.20 -28.62 -59.55
CA ASN A 294 -11.31 -28.21 -60.41
C ASN A 294 -10.89 -28.11 -61.88
N GLU A 295 -9.72 -27.52 -62.18
CA GLU A 295 -9.17 -27.45 -63.54
C GLU A 295 -8.89 -28.84 -64.11
N ILE A 296 -8.28 -29.74 -63.33
CA ILE A 296 -8.05 -31.14 -63.71
C ILE A 296 -9.38 -31.84 -64.00
N SER A 297 -10.41 -31.60 -63.18
CA SER A 297 -11.74 -32.18 -63.38
C SER A 297 -12.38 -31.69 -64.69
N GLN A 298 -12.27 -30.39 -65.00
CA GLN A 298 -12.75 -29.81 -66.26
C GLN A 298 -12.02 -30.38 -67.48
N ILE A 299 -10.68 -30.46 -67.43
CA ILE A 299 -9.87 -31.02 -68.52
C ILE A 299 -10.23 -32.50 -68.75
N LYS A 300 -10.39 -33.29 -67.69
CA LYS A 300 -10.82 -34.69 -67.81
C LYS A 300 -12.20 -34.82 -68.46
N GLN A 301 -13.12 -33.92 -68.15
CA GLN A 301 -14.44 -33.91 -68.74
C GLN A 301 -14.39 -33.56 -70.24
N GLN A 302 -13.67 -32.51 -70.63
CA GLN A 302 -13.47 -32.14 -72.03
C GLN A 302 -12.77 -33.24 -72.84
N HIS A 303 -11.76 -33.89 -72.27
CA HIS A 303 -11.04 -34.97 -72.94
C HIS A 303 -11.92 -36.23 -73.07
N GLY A 304 -12.80 -36.49 -72.11
CA GLY A 304 -13.80 -37.55 -72.17
C GLY A 304 -14.91 -37.27 -73.19
N GLU A 305 -15.28 -36.01 -73.38
CA GLU A 305 -16.22 -35.56 -74.42
C GLU A 305 -15.60 -35.66 -75.82
N ALA A 306 -14.38 -35.16 -76.02
CA ALA A 306 -13.65 -35.28 -77.29
C ALA A 306 -13.39 -36.75 -77.69
N ASN A 307 -13.13 -37.62 -76.72
CA ASN A 307 -12.96 -39.05 -77.01
C ASN A 307 -14.29 -39.73 -77.40
N LYS A 308 -15.43 -39.26 -76.89
CA LYS A 308 -16.76 -39.74 -77.31
C LYS A 308 -17.15 -39.23 -78.69
N GLU A 309 -16.80 -37.99 -79.03
CA GLU A 309 -17.04 -37.41 -80.36
C GLU A 309 -16.20 -38.11 -81.44
N ASN A 310 -14.93 -38.42 -81.18
CA ASN A 310 -14.11 -39.21 -82.11
C ASN A 310 -14.69 -40.61 -82.35
N ILE A 311 -15.19 -41.29 -81.30
CA ILE A 311 -15.84 -42.60 -81.45
C ILE A 311 -17.16 -42.49 -82.26
N GLN A 312 -17.85 -41.34 -82.22
CA GLN A 312 -19.08 -41.11 -83.02
C GLN A 312 -18.82 -40.74 -84.48
N GLN A 313 -17.62 -40.25 -84.84
CA GLN A 313 -17.25 -39.94 -86.23
C GLN A 313 -16.70 -41.17 -86.99
N ASP A 314 -16.27 -42.22 -86.29
CA ASP A 314 -15.72 -43.45 -86.85
C ASP A 314 -16.77 -44.54 -87.17
N PHE A 315 -18.07 -44.23 -87.08
CA PHE A 315 -19.20 -45.08 -87.49
C PHE A 315 -20.09 -44.39 -88.52
#